data_AF-A0A7K3ZND9-F1
#
_entry.id   AF-A0A7K3ZND9-F1
#
_cell.length_a   1.000
_cell.length_b   1.000
_cell.length_c   1.000
_cell.angle_alpha   90.00
_cell.angle_beta   90.00
_cell.angle_gamma   90.00
#
_symmetry.space_group_name_H-M   'P 1'
#
loop_
_entity.id
_entity.type
_entity.pdbx_description
1 polymer ?
#
loop_
_entity_poly.entity_id
_entity_poly.type
_entity_poly.pdbx_seq_one_letter_code
_entity_poly.pdbx_strand_id
1 'polypeptide(L)'
;MQEAEQKKKKKKQQQTLILETPEISESGEQLVEFLEELEKEKKYLDVQICPKCKSPKIRRVEAQGGDMFGCMGIVPPKYECKECCWSSQVNVKVTNRPLTVRDVELIAEALDAEEK
;
A
#
# COMPACT_ATOMS: atom_id res chain seq x y z
N MET A 1 -3.47 2.85 36.58
CA MET A 1 -2.57 1.94 35.83
C MET A 1 -3.30 1.03 34.83
N GLN A 2 -4.60 0.76 34.96
CA GLN A 2 -5.36 -0.12 34.05
C GLN A 2 -5.81 0.54 32.72
N GLU A 3 -5.99 1.86 32.67
CA GLU A 3 -6.47 2.56 31.45
C GLU A 3 -5.42 2.64 30.32
N ALA A 4 -4.13 2.70 30.67
CA ALA A 4 -3.05 2.78 29.69
C ALA A 4 -2.86 1.46 28.91
N GLU A 5 -3.11 0.32 29.56
CA GLU A 5 -3.07 -0.99 28.92
C GLU A 5 -4.28 -1.23 28.01
N GLN A 6 -5.46 -0.72 28.39
CA GLN A 6 -6.66 -0.80 27.56
C GLN A 6 -6.55 0.07 26.29
N LYS A 7 -5.97 1.27 26.39
CA LYS A 7 -5.69 2.13 25.22
C LYS A 7 -4.67 1.50 24.26
N LYS A 8 -3.64 0.82 24.78
CA LYS A 8 -2.68 0.07 23.96
C LYS A 8 -3.32 -1.14 23.26
N LYS A 9 -4.23 -1.86 23.93
CA LYS A 9 -4.98 -2.97 23.32
C LYS A 9 -5.93 -2.49 22.21
N LYS A 10 -6.64 -1.36 22.41
CA LYS A 10 -7.50 -0.77 21.37
C LYS A 10 -6.73 -0.27 20.15
N LYS A 11 -5.56 0.36 20.35
CA LYS A 11 -4.70 0.76 19.23
C LYS A 11 -4.15 -0.43 18.44
N LYS A 12 -3.79 -1.52 19.11
CA LYS A 12 -3.38 -2.77 18.44
C LYS A 12 -4.52 -3.41 17.65
N GLN A 13 -5.74 -3.39 18.19
CA GLN A 13 -6.94 -3.87 17.49
C GLN A 13 -7.30 -3.02 16.26
N GLN A 14 -7.06 -1.71 16.30
CA GLN A 14 -7.25 -0.82 15.14
C GLN A 14 -6.20 -1.04 14.05
N GLN A 15 -4.95 -1.35 14.41
CA GLN A 15 -3.92 -1.72 13.42
C GLN A 15 -4.24 -3.05 12.73
N THR A 16 -4.86 -4.01 13.43
CA THR A 16 -5.32 -5.27 12.83
C THR A 16 -6.57 -5.12 11.96
N LEU A 17 -7.46 -4.14 12.23
CA LEU A 17 -8.65 -3.91 11.41
C LEU A 17 -8.31 -3.39 9.99
N ILE A 18 -7.18 -2.71 9.81
CA ILE A 18 -6.71 -2.29 8.47
C ILE A 18 -6.28 -3.50 7.62
N LEU A 19 -5.90 -4.61 8.26
CA LEU A 19 -5.55 -5.88 7.61
C LEU A 19 -6.78 -6.73 7.23
N GLU A 20 -7.99 -6.37 7.68
CA GLU A 20 -9.25 -7.06 7.31
C GLU A 20 -9.84 -6.51 6.00
N THR A 21 -8.99 -6.28 4.99
CA THR A 21 -9.46 -6.05 3.61
C THR A 21 -9.43 -7.39 2.87
N PRO A 22 -10.57 -7.90 2.37
CA PRO A 22 -10.76 -9.30 1.98
C PRO A 22 -10.03 -9.76 0.70
N GLU A 23 -9.05 -9.01 0.20
CA GLU A 23 -8.37 -9.30 -1.08
C GLU A 23 -6.86 -9.10 -1.01
N ILE A 24 -6.21 -9.53 0.07
CA ILE A 24 -4.74 -9.59 0.09
C ILE A 24 -4.34 -10.87 -0.65
N SER A 25 -3.60 -10.73 -1.75
CA SER A 25 -2.99 -11.88 -2.41
C SER A 25 -1.94 -12.53 -1.49
N GLU A 26 -1.71 -13.83 -1.60
CA GLU A 26 -0.62 -14.53 -0.87
C GLU A 26 0.74 -13.84 -1.08
N SER A 27 0.93 -13.26 -2.28
CA SER A 27 2.10 -12.48 -2.64
C SER A 27 2.21 -11.15 -1.87
N GLY A 28 1.10 -10.55 -1.45
CA GLY A 28 1.06 -9.35 -0.63
C GLY A 28 1.41 -9.61 0.83
N GLU A 29 0.94 -10.72 1.41
CA GLU A 29 1.26 -11.09 2.80
C GLU A 29 2.77 -11.32 2.99
N GLN A 30 3.39 -12.05 2.07
CA GLN A 30 4.83 -12.29 2.06
C GLN A 30 5.65 -10.99 2.00
N LEU A 31 5.16 -9.95 1.30
CA LEU A 31 5.84 -8.66 1.29
C LEU A 31 5.80 -7.98 2.65
N VAL A 32 4.68 -8.07 3.36
CA VAL A 32 4.54 -7.41 4.67
C VAL A 32 5.54 -8.01 5.65
N GLU A 33 5.64 -9.35 5.70
CA GLU A 33 6.64 -10.05 6.50
C GLU A 33 8.06 -9.62 6.14
N PHE A 34 8.38 -9.55 4.85
CA PHE A 34 9.69 -9.15 4.37
C PHE A 34 10.01 -7.68 4.69
N LEU A 35 9.02 -6.79 4.62
CA LEU A 35 9.17 -5.40 5.00
C LEU A 35 9.45 -5.30 6.51
N GLU A 36 8.72 -6.01 7.37
CA GLU A 36 8.99 -6.01 8.82
C GLU A 36 10.41 -6.48 9.17
N GLU A 37 10.94 -7.48 8.46
CA GLU A 37 12.33 -7.90 8.61
C GLU A 37 13.33 -6.81 8.23
N LEU A 38 13.09 -6.14 7.09
CA LEU A 38 13.92 -5.02 6.64
C LEU A 38 13.84 -3.82 7.59
N GLU A 39 12.73 -3.64 8.33
CA GLU A 39 12.60 -2.58 9.34
C GLU A 39 13.60 -2.80 10.48
N LYS A 40 13.71 -4.06 10.93
CA LYS A 40 14.64 -4.47 11.99
C LYS A 40 16.08 -4.23 11.55
N GLU A 41 16.37 -4.41 10.27
CA GLU A 41 17.66 -4.11 9.65
C GLU A 41 17.89 -2.61 9.35
N LYS A 42 16.91 -1.74 9.62
CA LYS A 42 16.91 -0.30 9.28
C LYS A 42 17.07 -0.01 7.78
N LYS A 43 16.64 -0.94 6.92
CA LYS A 43 16.61 -0.77 5.47
C LYS A 43 15.21 -0.37 5.04
N TYR A 44 15.10 0.79 4.40
CA TYR A 44 13.82 1.33 3.97
C TYR A 44 13.67 1.15 2.46
N LEU A 45 12.61 0.46 2.05
CA LEU A 45 12.25 0.26 0.66
C LEU A 45 10.83 0.77 0.41
N ASP A 46 10.64 1.30 -0.80
CA ASP A 46 9.34 1.73 -1.31
C ASP A 46 8.97 0.79 -2.46
N VAL A 47 7.96 -0.06 -2.24
CA VAL A 47 7.53 -1.09 -3.21
C VAL A 47 6.20 -0.66 -3.83
N GLN A 48 6.07 -0.78 -5.14
CA GLN A 48 4.81 -0.49 -5.85
C GLN A 48 3.84 -1.66 -5.69
N ILE A 49 2.60 -1.38 -5.29
CA ILE A 49 1.58 -2.39 -5.01
C ILE A 49 0.27 -2.10 -5.74
N CYS A 50 -0.41 -3.16 -6.17
CA CYS A 50 -1.71 -3.06 -6.85
C CYS A 50 -2.78 -2.58 -5.86
N PRO A 51 -3.57 -1.54 -6.17
CA PRO A 51 -4.59 -1.04 -5.25
C PRO A 51 -5.80 -1.97 -5.10
N LYS A 52 -5.99 -2.94 -6.01
CA LYS A 52 -7.06 -3.95 -5.89
C LYS A 52 -6.61 -5.15 -5.05
N CYS A 53 -5.74 -5.99 -5.61
CA CYS A 53 -5.35 -7.25 -4.98
C CYS A 53 -4.12 -7.16 -4.05
N LYS A 54 -3.56 -5.95 -3.84
CA LYS A 54 -2.40 -5.71 -2.98
C LYS A 54 -1.13 -6.52 -3.32
N SER A 55 -1.01 -6.96 -4.57
CA SER A 55 0.16 -7.68 -5.05
C SER A 55 1.32 -6.74 -5.47
N PRO A 56 2.58 -7.20 -5.35
CA PRO A 56 3.75 -6.45 -5.83
C PRO A 56 3.95 -6.59 -7.34
N LYS A 57 3.19 -7.45 -8.02
CA LYS A 57 3.41 -7.84 -9.41
C LYS A 57 2.82 -6.81 -10.38
N ILE A 58 3.26 -5.56 -10.22
CA ILE A 58 2.96 -4.45 -11.12
C ILE A 58 4.05 -4.33 -12.17
N ARG A 59 3.64 -4.12 -13.42
CA ARG A 59 4.50 -3.75 -14.53
C ARG A 59 4.05 -2.41 -15.09
N ARG A 60 5.00 -1.56 -15.50
CA ARG A 60 4.70 -0.41 -16.34
C ARG A 60 4.33 -0.89 -17.75
N VAL A 61 3.23 -0.38 -18.30
CA VAL A 61 2.83 -0.66 -19.68
C VAL A 61 3.79 0.08 -20.61
N GLU A 62 4.33 -0.64 -21.59
CA GLU A 62 5.25 -0.09 -22.59
C GLU A 62 4.47 0.47 -23.78
N ALA A 63 5.14 1.25 -24.64
CA ALA A 63 4.53 1.78 -25.86
C ALA A 63 3.94 0.67 -26.75
N GLN A 64 4.63 -0.49 -26.83
CA GLN A 64 4.14 -1.67 -27.56
C GLN A 64 2.89 -2.31 -26.91
N GLY A 65 2.69 -2.11 -25.61
CA GLY A 65 1.51 -2.56 -24.86
C GLY A 65 0.35 -1.56 -24.86
N GLY A 66 0.46 -0.44 -25.59
CA GLY A 66 -0.62 0.54 -25.75
C GLY A 66 -0.50 1.81 -24.91
N ASP A 67 0.59 2.02 -24.16
CA ASP A 67 0.84 3.28 -23.44
C ASP A 67 1.79 4.21 -24.20
N MET A 68 1.41 4.59 -25.43
CA MET A 68 2.26 5.47 -26.24
C MET A 68 2.41 6.86 -25.61
N PHE A 69 1.30 7.47 -25.17
CA PHE A 69 1.33 8.81 -24.58
C PHE A 69 2.07 8.84 -23.23
N GLY A 70 1.99 7.77 -22.42
CA GLY A 70 2.73 7.67 -21.17
C GLY A 70 4.23 7.40 -21.36
N CYS A 71 4.62 6.72 -22.43
CA CYS A 71 6.03 6.62 -22.83
C CYS A 71 6.60 7.93 -23.38
N MET A 72 5.76 8.75 -24.02
CA MET A 72 6.13 10.08 -24.51
C MET A 72 6.14 11.16 -23.40
N GLY A 73 5.71 10.81 -22.17
CA GLY A 73 5.64 11.76 -21.07
C GLY A 73 4.53 12.82 -21.20
N ILE A 74 3.57 12.61 -22.11
CA ILE A 74 2.42 13.50 -22.29
C ILE A 74 1.39 13.27 -21.19
N VAL A 75 1.19 12.01 -20.82
CA VAL A 75 0.37 11.61 -19.67
C VAL A 75 1.22 10.80 -18.69
N PRO A 76 0.81 10.67 -17.42
CA PRO A 76 1.46 9.76 -16.49
C PRO A 76 1.50 8.32 -17.04
N PRO A 77 2.55 7.55 -16.72
CA PRO A 77 2.70 6.19 -17.20
C PRO A 77 1.58 5.29 -16.68
N LYS A 78 1.13 4.38 -17.53
CA LYS A 78 0.14 3.38 -17.18
C LYS A 78 0.83 2.17 -16.54
N TYR A 79 0.19 1.62 -15.52
CA TYR A 79 0.60 0.43 -14.79
C TYR A 79 -0.41 -0.68 -14.98
N GLU A 80 0.06 -1.92 -14.96
CA GLU A 80 -0.73 -3.13 -15.09
C GLU A 80 -0.32 -4.15 -14.02
N CYS A 81 -1.30 -4.72 -13.32
CA CYS A 81 -1.10 -5.82 -12.40
C CYS A 81 -1.28 -7.16 -13.13
N LYS A 82 -0.28 -8.06 -13.01
CA LYS A 82 -0.33 -9.38 -13.66
C LYS A 82 -1.29 -10.36 -12.99
N GLU A 83 -1.71 -10.12 -11.74
CA GLU A 83 -2.55 -11.07 -10.99
C GLU A 83 -4.05 -10.80 -11.20
N CYS A 84 -4.49 -9.55 -11.12
CA CYS A 84 -5.91 -9.18 -11.24
C CYS A 84 -6.24 -8.37 -12.50
N CYS A 85 -5.30 -8.23 -13.43
CA CYS A 85 -5.43 -7.45 -14.66
C CYS A 85 -5.86 -5.99 -14.45
N TRP A 86 -5.63 -5.45 -13.24
CA TRP A 86 -5.88 -4.03 -12.98
C TRP A 86 -4.95 -3.18 -13.83
N SER A 87 -5.50 -2.18 -14.53
CA SER A 87 -4.70 -1.22 -15.28
C SER A 87 -5.16 0.22 -15.02
N SER A 88 -4.24 1.09 -14.62
CA SER A 88 -4.52 2.53 -14.44
C SER A 88 -3.23 3.35 -14.45
N GLN A 89 -3.35 4.68 -14.39
CA GLN A 89 -2.21 5.60 -14.23
C GLN A 89 -1.88 5.90 -12.77
N VAL A 90 -2.64 5.35 -11.82
CA VAL A 90 -2.40 5.52 -10.38
C VAL A 90 -1.29 4.58 -9.94
N ASN A 91 -0.45 5.03 -9.01
CA ASN A 91 0.62 4.23 -8.43
C ASN A 91 0.52 4.30 -6.91
N VAL A 92 0.32 3.15 -6.26
CA VAL A 92 0.33 3.03 -4.80
C VAL A 92 1.64 2.40 -4.39
N LYS A 93 2.31 3.00 -3.41
CA LYS A 93 3.55 2.49 -2.85
C LYS A 93 3.33 2.11 -1.40
N VAL A 94 3.87 0.97 -1.01
CA VAL A 94 3.98 0.58 0.39
C VAL A 94 5.42 0.82 0.83
N THR A 95 5.55 1.43 2.00
CA THR A 95 6.83 1.80 2.57
C THR A 95 6.88 1.32 4.01
N ASN A 96 8.07 0.88 4.41
CA ASN A 96 8.35 0.47 5.78
C ASN A 96 9.02 1.60 6.59
N ARG A 97 8.79 2.86 6.19
CA ARG A 97 9.32 4.01 6.91
C ARG A 97 8.43 4.29 8.11
N PRO A 98 8.99 4.75 9.23
CA PRO A 98 8.17 5.19 10.35
C PRO A 98 7.28 6.35 9.88
N LEU A 99 5.97 6.23 10.14
CA LEU A 99 4.99 7.25 9.79
C LEU A 99 5.22 8.52 10.60
N THR A 100 5.15 9.67 9.94
CA THR A 100 5.18 10.96 10.64
C THR A 100 3.79 11.28 11.21
N VAL A 101 3.73 12.23 12.16
CA VAL A 101 2.45 12.65 12.76
C VAL A 101 1.46 13.11 11.69
N ARG A 102 1.95 13.82 10.65
CA ARG A 102 1.12 14.28 9.52
C ARG A 102 0.56 13.12 8.70
N ASP A 103 1.36 12.08 8.48
CA ASP A 103 0.90 10.91 7.72
C ASP A 103 -0.23 10.20 8.48
N VAL A 104 -0.12 10.12 9.81
CA VAL A 104 -1.16 9.55 10.68
C VAL A 104 -2.44 10.39 10.64
N GLU A 105 -2.33 11.72 10.66
CA GLU A 105 -3.46 12.63 10.52
C GLU A 105 -4.17 12.45 9.17
N LEU A 106 -3.43 12.41 8.07
CA LEU A 106 -3.98 12.18 6.73
C LEU A 106 -4.70 10.84 6.60
N ILE A 107 -4.13 9.78 7.19
CA ILE A 107 -4.77 8.45 7.20
C ILE A 107 -6.08 8.50 7.99
N ALA A 108 -6.09 9.18 9.14
CA ALA A 108 -7.31 9.31 9.94
C ALA A 108 -8.39 10.11 9.20
N GLU A 109 -8.03 11.22 8.56
CA GLU A 109 -8.96 12.02 7.74
C GLU A 109 -9.56 11.22 6.58
N ALA A 110 -8.76 10.38 5.92
CA ALA A 110 -9.23 9.53 4.83
C ALA A 110 -10.23 8.47 5.32
N LEU A 111 -9.98 7.85 6.48
CA LEU A 111 -10.90 6.87 7.08
C LEU A 111 -12.23 7.53 7.48
N ASP A 112 -12.18 8.72 8.10
CA ASP A 112 -13.37 9.49 8.47
C ASP A 112 -14.22 9.92 7.26
N ALA A 113 -13.61 10.01 6.07
CA ALA A 113 -14.31 10.33 4.82
C ALA A 113 -15.04 9.13 4.20
N GLU A 114 -14.57 7.91 4.44
CA GLU A 114 -15.22 6.68 3.94
C GLU A 114 -16.45 6.28 4.77
N GLU A 115 -16.52 6.70 6.04
CA GLU A 115 -17.65 6.44 6.93
C GLU A 115 -18.89 7.35 6.70
N LYS A 116 -18.78 8.37 5.84
CA LYS A 116 -19.86 9.33 5.52
C LYS A 116 -20.52 9.05 4.17
#